data_AF-A0A0Q5NP43-F1
#
_entry.id   AF-A0A0Q5NP43-F1
#
_cell.length_a   1.000
_cell.length_b   1.000
_cell.length_c   1.000
_cell.angle_alpha   90.00
_cell.angle_beta   90.00
_cell.angle_gamma   90.00
#
_symmetry.space_group_name_H-M   'P 1'
#
loop_
_entity.id
_entity.type
_entity.pdbx_description
1 polymer ?
#
loop_
_entity_poly.entity_id
_entity_poly.type
_entity_poly.pdbx_seq_one_letter_code
_entity_poly.pdbx_strand_id
1 'polypeptide(L)'
;MSSTRVETAGLSQLACEQHDAHAALALLDRSIALGHRRIALIRYLHAQYLDAPLCARHHNYVQKIAERLSTETIARLAEAARTRLGR
;
A
#
# COMPACT_ATOMS: atom_id res chain seq x y z
N MET A 1 -8.73 -11.16 -23.26
CA MET A 1 -7.37 -10.85 -22.80
C MET A 1 -7.44 -9.79 -21.69
N SER A 2 -7.52 -10.23 -20.44
CA SER A 2 -7.69 -9.34 -19.27
C SER A 2 -6.78 -9.79 -18.12
N SER A 3 -5.53 -10.14 -18.43
CA SER A 3 -4.62 -10.82 -17.49
C SER A 3 -4.15 -9.96 -16.32
N THR A 4 -4.30 -8.63 -16.36
CA THR A 4 -3.74 -7.74 -15.34
C THR A 4 -4.56 -7.68 -14.04
N ARG A 5 -5.88 -7.95 -14.07
CA ARG A 5 -6.73 -7.89 -12.86
C ARG A 5 -6.58 -9.11 -11.95
N VAL A 6 -6.39 -10.29 -12.54
CA VAL A 6 -6.28 -11.55 -11.77
C VAL A 6 -4.96 -11.63 -11.02
N GLU A 7 -3.85 -11.19 -11.63
CA GLU A 7 -2.55 -11.11 -10.94
C GLU A 7 -2.58 -10.13 -9.75
N THR A 8 -3.27 -9.00 -9.91
CA THR A 8 -3.39 -8.00 -8.83
C THR A 8 -4.27 -8.50 -7.68
N ALA A 9 -5.28 -9.32 -7.99
CA ALA A 9 -6.14 -9.95 -6.98
C ALA A 9 -5.39 -11.03 -6.22
N GLY A 10 -4.61 -11.89 -6.90
CA GLY A 10 -3.78 -12.90 -6.26
C GLY A 10 -2.70 -12.31 -5.35
N LEU A 11 -2.02 -11.24 -5.79
CA LEU A 11 -1.06 -10.52 -4.93
C LEU A 11 -1.74 -9.82 -3.76
N SER A 12 -2.93 -9.24 -3.96
CA SER A 12 -3.69 -8.63 -2.86
C SER A 12 -4.16 -9.67 -1.85
N GLN A 13 -4.53 -10.87 -2.30
CA GLN A 13 -4.92 -11.99 -1.46
C GLN A 13 -3.71 -12.55 -0.71
N LEU A 14 -2.56 -12.75 -1.37
CA LEU A 14 -1.32 -13.17 -0.71
C LEU A 14 -0.81 -12.15 0.32
N ALA A 15 -0.82 -10.86 -0.02
CA ALA A 15 -0.37 -9.82 0.91
C ALA A 15 -1.32 -9.62 2.10
N CYS A 16 -2.62 -9.91 1.95
CA CYS A 16 -3.57 -9.89 3.07
C CYS A 16 -3.60 -11.20 3.86
N GLU A 17 -3.53 -12.37 3.21
CA GLU A 17 -3.65 -13.67 3.88
C GLU A 17 -2.33 -14.16 4.48
N GLN A 18 -1.19 -13.87 3.85
CA GLN A 18 0.13 -14.36 4.32
C GLN A 18 0.94 -13.29 5.06
N HIS A 19 0.44 -12.06 5.18
CA HIS A 19 1.17 -10.95 5.82
C HIS A 19 2.61 -10.79 5.26
N ASP A 20 2.80 -11.10 3.97
CA ASP A 20 4.13 -11.08 3.35
C ASP A 20 4.55 -9.63 3.05
N ALA A 21 5.60 -9.19 3.75
CA ALA A 21 6.20 -7.88 3.63
C ALA A 21 6.74 -7.59 2.22
N HIS A 22 7.27 -8.60 1.53
CA HIS A 22 7.72 -8.47 0.13
C HIS A 22 6.55 -8.36 -0.83
N ALA A 23 5.44 -9.08 -0.59
CA ALA A 23 4.23 -8.94 -1.39
C ALA A 23 3.59 -7.56 -1.21
N ALA A 24 3.56 -7.04 0.02
CA ALA A 24 3.10 -5.68 0.31
C ALA A 24 3.94 -4.61 -0.40
N LEU A 25 5.27 -4.80 -0.45
CA LEU A 25 6.20 -3.92 -1.17
C LEU A 25 5.97 -3.97 -2.69
N ALA A 26 5.82 -5.16 -3.28
CA ALA A 26 5.53 -5.30 -4.71
C ALA A 26 4.19 -4.64 -5.10
N LEU A 27 3.18 -4.75 -4.23
CA LEU A 27 1.90 -4.06 -4.40
C LEU A 27 2.03 -2.53 -4.27
N LEU A 28 2.90 -2.05 -3.38
CA LEU A 28 3.20 -0.63 -3.26
C LEU A 28 3.84 -0.12 -4.54
N ASP A 29 4.88 -0.77 -5.04
CA ASP A 29 5.56 -0.42 -6.30
C ASP A 29 4.59 -0.39 -7.47
N ARG A 30 3.71 -1.39 -7.58
CA ARG A 30 2.63 -1.41 -8.59
C ARG A 30 1.71 -0.20 -8.46
N SER A 31 1.37 0.22 -7.24
CA SER A 31 0.49 1.38 -7.02
C SER A 31 1.16 2.69 -7.37
N ILE A 32 2.46 2.80 -7.11
CA ILE A 32 3.28 3.95 -7.51
C ILE A 32 3.34 4.01 -9.04
N ALA A 33 3.60 2.88 -9.71
CA ALA A 33 3.63 2.80 -11.17
C ALA A 33 2.28 3.17 -11.82
N LEU A 34 1.16 2.80 -11.18
CA LEU A 34 -0.19 3.16 -11.61
C LEU A 34 -0.62 4.59 -11.22
N GLY A 35 0.20 5.32 -10.45
CA GLY A 35 -0.12 6.68 -10.01
C GLY A 35 -1.24 6.76 -8.97
N HIS A 36 -1.54 5.64 -8.28
CA HIS A 36 -2.55 5.63 -7.23
C HIS A 36 -2.05 6.41 -6.01
N ARG A 37 -2.86 7.35 -5.51
CA ARG A 37 -2.51 8.16 -4.32
C ARG A 37 -2.96 7.50 -3.03
N ARG A 38 -4.29 7.34 -2.86
CA ARG A 38 -4.88 6.76 -1.63
C ARG A 38 -4.46 5.31 -1.40
N ILE A 39 -4.49 4.46 -2.43
CA ILE A 39 -4.15 3.04 -2.31
C ILE A 39 -2.66 2.85 -2.00
N ALA A 40 -1.78 3.66 -2.61
CA ALA A 40 -0.34 3.61 -2.30
C ALA A 40 -0.08 3.94 -0.83
N LEU A 41 -0.78 4.93 -0.27
CA LEU A 41 -0.62 5.30 1.14
C LEU A 41 -1.06 4.18 2.09
N ILE A 42 -2.19 3.52 1.80
CA ILE A 42 -2.65 2.34 2.57
C ILE A 42 -1.63 1.20 2.48
N ARG A 43 -1.12 0.89 1.29
CA ARG A 43 -0.15 -0.18 1.06
C ARG A 43 1.21 0.11 1.70
N TYR A 44 1.61 1.38 1.70
CA TYR A 44 2.82 1.82 2.38
C TYR A 44 2.71 1.64 3.89
N LEU A 45 1.59 2.07 4.50
CA LEU A 45 1.36 1.86 5.93
C LEU A 45 1.32 0.36 6.26
N HIS A 46 0.67 -0.45 5.41
CA HIS A 46 0.65 -1.89 5.58
C HIS A 46 2.05 -2.51 5.53
N ALA A 47 2.85 -2.14 4.53
CA ALA A 47 4.25 -2.58 4.42
C ALA A 47 5.10 -2.11 5.61
N GLN A 48 4.84 -0.91 6.14
CA GLN A 48 5.50 -0.40 7.33
C GLN A 48 5.13 -1.20 8.59
N TYR A 49 3.86 -1.59 8.75
CA TYR A 49 3.42 -2.44 9.87
C TYR A 49 3.99 -3.86 9.81
N LEU A 50 4.35 -4.34 8.61
CA LEU A 50 4.97 -5.64 8.38
C LEU A 50 6.51 -5.59 8.39
N ASP A 51 7.11 -4.48 8.82
CA ASP A 51 8.55 -4.24 8.80
C ASP A 51 9.20 -4.53 7.43
N ALA A 52 8.47 -4.25 6.34
CA ALA A 52 8.98 -4.42 4.99
C ALA A 52 10.19 -3.52 4.71
N PRO A 53 11.13 -3.94 3.85
CA PRO A 53 12.32 -3.17 3.50
C PRO A 53 11.97 -1.95 2.61
N LEU A 54 11.35 -0.94 3.21
CA LEU A 54 10.97 0.30 2.55
C LEU A 54 12.20 1.16 2.26
N CYS A 55 12.47 1.41 0.98
CA CYS A 55 13.50 2.37 0.57
C CYS A 55 13.02 3.83 0.61
N ALA A 56 13.95 4.78 0.65
CA ALA A 56 13.72 6.23 0.65
C ALA A 56 12.76 6.72 -0.46
N ARG A 57 12.74 6.05 -1.64
CA ARG A 57 11.79 6.34 -2.73
C ARG A 57 10.33 6.23 -2.29
N HIS A 58 10.00 5.22 -1.49
CA HIS A 58 8.64 5.00 -0.99
C HIS A 58 8.23 6.10 -0.02
N HIS A 59 9.10 6.43 0.93
CA HIS A 59 8.91 7.53 1.88
C HIS A 59 8.67 8.85 1.15
N ASN A 60 9.53 9.20 0.18
CA ASN A 60 9.40 10.43 -0.60
C ASN A 60 8.10 10.50 -1.41
N TYR A 61 7.67 9.39 -2.00
CA TYR A 61 6.43 9.35 -2.77
C TYR A 61 5.20 9.56 -1.86
N VAL A 62 5.18 8.89 -0.71
CA VAL A 62 4.07 8.99 0.25
C VAL A 62 4.05 10.36 0.93
N GLN A 63 5.22 10.93 1.25
CA GLN A 63 5.32 12.28 1.77
C GLN A 63 4.73 13.31 0.81
N LYS A 64 5.07 13.24 -0.49
CA LYS A 64 4.46 14.11 -1.52
C LYS A 64 2.95 13.94 -1.66
N ILE A 65 2.43 12.74 -1.40
CA ILE A 65 0.98 12.50 -1.38
C ILE A 65 0.36 13.07 -0.10
N ALA A 66 1.00 12.85 1.04
CA ALA A 66 0.54 13.34 2.34
C ALA A 66 0.48 14.87 2.37
N GLU A 67 1.46 15.57 1.80
CA GLU A 67 1.46 17.04 1.63
C GLU A 67 0.26 17.54 0.81
N ARG A 68 -0.32 16.69 -0.05
CA ARG A 68 -1.48 17.01 -0.89
C ARG A 68 -2.81 16.59 -0.27
N LEU A 69 -2.78 15.87 0.86
CA LEU A 69 -3.97 15.37 1.55
C LEU A 69 -4.16 16.11 2.87
N SER A 70 -5.41 16.27 3.29
CA SER A 70 -5.68 16.74 4.64
C SER A 70 -5.30 15.68 5.67
N THR A 71 -4.87 16.13 6.86
CA THR A 71 -4.55 15.27 8.01
C THR A 71 -5.70 14.30 8.33
N GLU A 72 -6.94 14.76 8.20
CA GLU A 72 -8.14 13.93 8.38
C GLU A 72 -8.26 12.80 7.35
N THR A 73 -7.89 13.07 6.09
CA THR A 73 -7.85 12.04 5.05
C THR A 73 -6.76 11.00 5.34
N ILE A 74 -5.59 11.45 5.80
CA ILE A 74 -4.49 10.57 6.19
C ILE A 74 -4.92 9.66 7.34
N ALA A 75 -5.58 10.21 8.38
CA ALA A 75 -6.09 9.44 9.50
C ALA A 75 -7.10 8.36 9.06
N ARG A 76 -8.05 8.69 8.18
CA ARG A 76 -9.00 7.71 7.63
C ARG A 76 -8.30 6.60 6.83
N LEU A 77 -7.25 6.93 6.08
CA LEU A 77 -6.46 5.95 5.33
C LEU A 77 -5.64 5.05 6.27
N ALA A 78 -5.12 5.60 7.37
CA ALA A 78 -4.42 4.84 8.38
C ALA A 78 -5.34 3.85 9.11
N GLU A 79 -6.55 4.27 9.45
CA GLU A 79 -7.57 3.37 10.02
C GLU A 79 -7.95 2.27 9.03
N ALA A 80 -8.15 2.60 7.74
CA ALA A 80 -8.42 1.59 6.71
C ALA A 80 -7.27 0.58 6.53
N ALA A 81 -6.02 1.01 6.72
CA ALA A 81 -4.86 0.12 6.70
C ALA A 81 -4.86 -0.82 7.92
N ARG A 82 -5.15 -0.30 9.11
CA ARG A 82 -5.26 -1.10 10.36
C ARG A 82 -6.39 -2.11 10.30
N THR A 83 -7.57 -1.71 9.82
CA THR A 83 -8.70 -2.64 9.64
C THR A 83 -8.35 -3.79 8.68
N ARG A 84 -7.46 -3.57 7.72
CA ARG A 84 -6.96 -4.61 6.82
C ARG A 84 -5.91 -5.52 7.44
N LEU A 85 -5.11 -5.01 8.38
CA LEU A 85 -4.11 -5.79 9.10
C LEU A 85 -4.73 -6.70 10.17
N GLY A 86 -5.80 -6.25 10.82
CA GLY A 86 -6.49 -7.02 11.87
C GLY A 86 -7.54 -8.00 11.36
N ARG A 87 -7.56 -8.33 10.06
CA ARG A 87 -8.61 -9.16 9.44
C ARG A 87 -8.09 -10.51 9.00
#